data_AF-A0A7H1AS58-F1
#
_entry.id   AF-A0A7H1AS58-F1
#
_cell.length_a   1.000
_cell.length_b   1.000
_cell.length_c   1.000
_cell.angle_alpha   90.00
_cell.angle_beta   90.00
_cell.angle_gamma   90.00
#
_symmetry.space_group_name_H-M   'P 1'
#
loop_
_entity.id
_entity.type
_entity.pdbx_description
1 polymer ?
#
loop_
_entity_poly.entity_id
_entity_poly.type
_entity_poly.pdbx_seq_one_letter_code
_entity_poly.pdbx_strand_id
1 'polypeptide(L)'
;MRTSATASVHGGGARLVIWCGGLAVASALGACGAGAPPDTGAASSPAESATPDTDQPVHAATPAAQRPMDEVPKQKTNAAGEREYQFNNGCVVVIEPKRAVVKSEGPECASHHRDIALLYAAGD
;
A
#
# COMPACT_ATOMS: atom_id res chain seq x y z
N MET A 1 -54.39 -4.55 -20.46
CA MET A 1 -54.08 -3.99 -21.79
C MET A 1 -53.45 -2.63 -21.55
N ARG A 2 -52.21 -2.27 -21.86
CA ARG A 2 -51.16 -2.79 -22.73
C ARG A 2 -49.80 -2.64 -22.04
N THR A 3 -48.95 -3.62 -22.28
CA THR A 3 -47.53 -3.74 -21.99
C THR A 3 -46.73 -2.70 -22.79
N SER A 4 -45.73 -2.07 -22.18
CA SER A 4 -44.67 -1.36 -22.92
C SER A 4 -43.33 -1.91 -22.47
N ALA A 5 -42.84 -2.88 -23.23
CA ALA A 5 -41.46 -3.33 -23.23
C ALA A 5 -40.71 -2.53 -24.30
N THR A 6 -39.63 -1.85 -23.91
CA THR A 6 -38.65 -1.29 -24.84
C THR A 6 -37.38 -2.12 -24.75
N ALA A 7 -37.24 -3.05 -25.69
CA ALA A 7 -36.00 -3.72 -26.02
C ALA A 7 -35.32 -3.01 -27.20
N SER A 8 -34.01 -3.29 -27.33
CA SER A 8 -33.10 -3.01 -28.46
C SER A 8 -32.33 -1.69 -28.45
N VAL A 9 -31.01 -1.80 -28.34
CA VAL A 9 -30.18 -1.91 -29.54
C VAL A 9 -28.93 -2.77 -29.30
N HIS A 10 -28.73 -3.70 -30.23
CA HIS A 10 -27.54 -4.51 -30.44
C HIS A 10 -26.37 -3.67 -30.97
N GLY A 11 -25.18 -3.92 -30.44
CA GLY A 11 -23.90 -3.59 -31.07
C GLY A 11 -22.82 -4.24 -30.22
N GLY A 12 -22.28 -5.41 -30.56
CA GLY A 12 -21.60 -5.68 -31.83
C GLY A 12 -20.11 -5.41 -31.61
N GLY A 13 -19.40 -6.39 -31.07
CA GLY A 13 -17.98 -6.22 -30.74
C GLY A 13 -17.33 -7.47 -30.16
N ALA A 14 -17.53 -8.62 -30.80
CA ALA A 14 -16.69 -9.80 -30.56
C ALA A 14 -15.26 -9.47 -31.00
N ARG A 15 -14.34 -9.32 -30.04
CA ARG A 15 -12.90 -9.50 -30.26
C ARG A 15 -12.40 -10.56 -29.31
N LEU A 16 -12.70 -11.79 -29.70
CA LEU A 16 -11.95 -12.98 -29.35
C LEU A 16 -10.54 -12.81 -29.94
N VAL A 17 -9.57 -12.44 -29.12
CA VAL A 17 -8.16 -12.69 -29.45
C VAL A 17 -7.67 -13.70 -28.43
N ILE A 18 -7.71 -14.95 -28.89
CA ILE A 18 -7.01 -16.11 -28.38
C ILE A 18 -5.56 -15.70 -28.15
N TRP A 19 -5.14 -15.55 -26.89
CA TRP A 19 -3.72 -15.51 -26.58
C TRP A 19 -3.25 -16.96 -26.42
N CYS A 20 -2.65 -17.42 -27.51
CA CYS A 20 -1.89 -18.66 -27.61
C CYS A 20 -0.84 -18.77 -26.50
N GLY A 21 -0.57 -20.02 -26.13
CA GLY A 21 0.81 -20.43 -25.93
C GLY A 21 1.25 -20.39 -24.49
N GLY A 22 1.06 -21.53 -23.82
CA GLY A 22 1.94 -21.90 -22.74
C GLY A 22 3.39 -21.90 -23.20
N LEU A 23 4.26 -21.39 -22.34
CA LEU A 23 5.63 -21.85 -22.24
C LEU A 23 5.96 -21.89 -20.76
N ALA A 24 5.75 -23.07 -20.19
CA ALA A 24 6.42 -23.48 -18.98
C ALA A 24 7.92 -23.53 -19.28
N VAL A 25 8.67 -22.52 -18.83
CA VAL A 25 10.12 -22.62 -18.72
C VAL A 25 10.41 -23.23 -17.36
N ALA A 26 10.60 -24.55 -17.38
CA ALA A 26 11.16 -25.31 -16.29
C ALA A 26 12.68 -25.06 -16.21
N SER A 27 13.15 -24.89 -14.96
CA SER A 27 14.47 -25.27 -14.48
C SER A 27 15.71 -24.60 -15.08
N ALA A 28 16.31 -23.70 -14.29
CA ALA A 28 17.73 -23.82 -13.98
C ALA A 28 17.94 -23.51 -12.50
N LEU A 29 18.33 -24.54 -11.75
CA LEU A 29 18.88 -24.40 -10.40
C LEU A 29 20.14 -23.53 -10.49
N GLY A 30 20.01 -22.26 -10.09
CA GLY A 30 21.14 -21.37 -9.86
C GLY A 30 21.77 -21.67 -8.51
N ALA A 31 23.06 -22.01 -8.56
CA ALA A 31 23.85 -22.57 -7.49
C ALA A 31 23.89 -21.75 -6.19
N CYS A 32 24.05 -22.53 -5.11
CA CYS A 32 24.44 -22.13 -3.77
C CYS A 32 25.69 -21.23 -3.80
N GLY A 33 25.50 -19.93 -3.64
CA GLY A 33 26.56 -19.00 -3.28
C GLY A 33 26.66 -18.93 -1.76
N ALA A 34 27.60 -19.69 -1.20
CA ALA A 34 28.00 -19.61 0.19
C ALA A 34 28.71 -18.27 0.44
N GLY A 35 27.94 -17.23 0.77
CA GLY A 35 28.45 -16.00 1.37
C GLY A 35 28.49 -16.16 2.88
N ALA A 36 29.68 -16.38 3.43
CA ALA A 36 29.92 -16.44 4.87
C ALA A 36 29.46 -15.13 5.57
N PRO A 37 28.95 -15.22 6.81
CA PRO A 37 28.60 -14.03 7.59
C PRO A 37 29.87 -13.30 8.04
N PRO A 38 29.93 -11.96 7.99
CA PRO A 38 30.78 -11.23 8.91
C PRO A 38 30.10 -11.25 10.29
N ASP A 39 30.40 -12.27 11.08
CA ASP A 39 30.31 -12.13 12.53
C ASP A 39 31.48 -11.27 13.00
N THR A 40 31.18 -10.45 14.00
CA THR A 40 32.13 -9.81 14.93
C THR A 40 32.47 -8.35 14.64
N GLY A 41 31.81 -7.47 15.41
CA GLY A 41 32.55 -6.44 16.13
C GLY A 41 32.14 -5.01 15.83
N ALA A 42 31.01 -4.57 16.41
CA ALA A 42 30.98 -3.41 17.31
C ALA A 42 29.52 -3.11 17.69
N ALA A 43 29.04 -3.80 18.73
CA ALA A 43 28.13 -3.16 19.65
C ALA A 43 28.88 -2.01 20.32
N SER A 44 28.86 -0.83 19.70
CA SER A 44 29.14 0.41 20.41
C SER A 44 27.85 0.82 21.09
N SER A 45 27.58 0.19 22.24
CA SER A 45 26.90 0.89 23.32
C SER A 45 27.88 1.94 23.85
N PRO A 46 27.62 3.24 23.73
CA PRO A 46 28.01 4.14 24.79
C PRO A 46 27.07 3.87 25.96
N ALA A 47 27.64 3.37 27.05
CA ALA A 47 27.10 3.59 28.37
C ALA A 47 26.88 5.10 28.54
N GLU A 48 25.62 5.47 28.65
CA GLU A 48 25.10 6.47 29.57
C GLU A 48 26.14 7.46 30.14
N SER A 49 26.15 8.68 29.61
CA SER A 49 26.46 9.85 30.43
C SER A 49 25.13 10.51 30.78
N ALA A 50 24.52 10.01 31.86
CA ALA A 50 23.50 10.73 32.58
C ALA A 50 24.17 11.94 33.27
N THR A 51 24.13 13.09 32.61
CA THR A 51 24.19 14.38 33.30
C THR A 51 22.75 14.82 33.54
N PRO A 52 22.29 14.99 34.79
CA PRO A 52 20.99 15.56 35.07
C PRO A 52 21.09 17.07 34.94
N ASP A 53 21.22 17.57 33.71
CA ASP A 53 21.13 19.02 33.46
C ASP A 53 19.66 19.40 33.30
N THR A 54 19.13 19.78 34.46
CA THR A 54 17.85 20.44 34.64
C THR A 54 17.94 21.81 33.97
N ASP A 55 17.50 21.93 32.72
CA ASP A 55 16.73 23.07 32.15
C ASP A 55 16.57 22.88 30.63
N GLN A 56 15.92 21.79 30.18
CA GLN A 56 15.28 21.87 28.87
C GLN A 56 13.93 22.57 29.10
N PRO A 57 13.70 23.77 28.55
CA PRO A 57 12.38 24.37 28.60
C PRO A 57 11.44 23.33 28.03
N VAL A 58 10.49 22.88 28.84
CA VAL A 58 9.41 22.01 28.38
C VAL A 58 8.82 22.70 27.16
N HIS A 59 9.22 22.24 25.97
CA HIS A 59 8.65 22.76 24.74
C HIS A 59 7.19 22.41 24.86
N ALA A 60 6.38 23.42 25.21
CA ALA A 60 4.95 23.33 25.18
C ALA A 60 4.65 22.72 23.82
N ALA A 61 4.17 21.47 23.83
CA ALA A 61 3.94 20.70 22.64
C ALA A 61 2.87 21.47 21.86
N THR A 62 3.33 22.35 20.97
CA THR A 62 2.52 22.84 19.86
C THR A 62 1.95 21.58 19.25
N PRO A 63 0.62 21.46 19.05
CA PRO A 63 0.04 20.26 18.47
C PRO A 63 0.88 19.91 17.27
N ALA A 64 1.64 18.81 17.35
CA ALA A 64 2.67 18.54 16.38
C ALA A 64 1.97 18.53 15.04
N ALA A 65 2.36 19.43 14.13
CA ALA A 65 1.87 19.38 12.77
C ALA A 65 2.08 17.94 12.33
N GLN A 66 0.96 17.26 12.07
CA GLN A 66 0.92 15.80 12.00
C GLN A 66 1.99 15.38 11.01
N ARG A 67 3.02 14.66 11.47
CA ARG A 67 4.12 14.31 10.57
C ARG A 67 3.48 13.50 9.45
N PRO A 68 3.78 13.77 8.16
CA PRO A 68 3.03 13.16 7.05
C PRO A 68 2.95 11.61 7.07
N MET A 69 3.93 10.93 7.69
CA MET A 69 3.87 9.47 7.87
C MET A 69 2.99 8.99 9.04
N ASP A 70 2.63 9.85 9.99
CA ASP A 70 1.75 9.51 11.11
C ASP A 70 0.26 9.69 10.75
N GLU A 71 -0.05 9.93 9.47
CA GLU A 71 -1.41 9.98 9.00
C GLU A 71 -2.05 8.58 8.96
N VAL A 72 -3.25 8.48 9.51
CA VAL A 72 -4.02 7.23 9.56
C VAL A 72 -5.17 7.31 8.55
N PRO A 73 -5.20 6.46 7.51
CA PRO A 73 -6.28 6.46 6.54
C PRO A 73 -7.57 5.86 7.11
N LYS A 74 -8.71 6.33 6.61
CA LYS A 74 -10.02 5.70 6.86
C LYS A 74 -10.28 4.63 5.80
N GLN A 75 -10.42 3.39 6.25
CA GLN A 75 -10.77 2.26 5.38
C GLN A 75 -12.29 2.17 5.15
N LYS A 76 -12.69 1.87 3.91
CA LYS A 76 -14.05 1.42 3.56
C LYS A 76 -13.98 0.37 2.46
N THR A 77 -15.03 -0.42 2.31
CA THR A 77 -15.18 -1.33 1.17
C THR A 77 -16.11 -0.71 0.14
N ASN A 78 -15.75 -0.73 -1.14
CA ASN A 78 -16.55 -0.15 -2.20
C ASN A 78 -17.58 -1.14 -2.78
N ALA A 79 -18.40 -0.68 -3.73
CA ALA A 79 -19.43 -1.50 -4.37
C ALA A 79 -18.87 -2.70 -5.16
N ALA A 80 -17.61 -2.63 -5.60
CA ALA A 80 -16.91 -3.72 -6.26
C ALA A 80 -16.26 -4.71 -5.26
N GLY A 81 -16.37 -4.46 -3.95
CA GLY A 81 -15.76 -5.27 -2.91
C GLY A 81 -14.29 -4.94 -2.63
N GLU A 82 -13.74 -3.89 -3.24
CA GLU A 82 -12.35 -3.46 -3.07
C GLU A 82 -12.20 -2.62 -1.80
N ARG A 83 -10.96 -2.54 -1.29
CA ARG A 83 -10.65 -1.77 -0.10
C ARG A 83 -10.19 -0.37 -0.50
N GLU A 84 -10.86 0.66 -0.02
CA GLU A 84 -10.50 2.07 -0.23
C GLU A 84 -9.95 2.68 1.05
N TYR A 85 -8.77 3.27 0.96
CA TYR A 85 -8.10 4.01 2.03
C TYR A 85 -8.13 5.50 1.72
N GLN A 86 -8.84 6.27 2.53
CA GLN A 86 -8.98 7.74 2.39
C GLN A 86 -8.11 8.49 3.38
N PHE A 87 -7.31 9.42 2.86
CA PHE A 87 -6.45 10.33 3.61
C PHE A 87 -7.12 11.71 3.74
N ASN A 88 -6.68 12.52 4.71
CA ASN A 88 -7.28 13.81 5.04
C ASN A 88 -7.13 14.85 3.93
N ASN A 89 -6.09 14.73 3.11
CA ASN A 89 -5.88 15.61 1.96
C ASN A 89 -6.79 15.25 0.76
N GLY A 90 -7.67 14.27 0.90
CA GLY A 90 -8.55 13.80 -0.16
C GLY A 90 -7.94 12.72 -1.06
N CYS A 91 -6.71 12.26 -0.80
CA CYS A 91 -6.15 11.09 -1.49
C CYS A 91 -7.00 9.84 -1.17
N VAL A 92 -7.28 9.07 -2.20
CA VAL A 92 -7.93 7.76 -2.10
C VAL A 92 -7.05 6.73 -2.80
N VAL A 93 -6.64 5.70 -2.05
CA VAL A 93 -5.91 4.55 -2.58
C VAL A 93 -6.85 3.35 -2.56
N VAL A 94 -7.04 2.72 -3.71
CA VAL A 94 -7.86 1.51 -3.88
C VAL A 94 -6.95 0.30 -3.95
N ILE A 95 -7.16 -0.66 -3.07
CA ILE A 95 -6.40 -1.90 -2.95
C ILE A 95 -7.29 -3.09 -3.34
N GLU A 96 -6.68 -4.10 -3.97
CA GLU A 96 -7.37 -5.36 -4.26
C GLU A 96 -7.97 -6.00 -2.98
N PRO A 97 -9.11 -6.71 -3.12
CA PRO A 97 -9.79 -7.32 -1.98
C PRO A 97 -9.00 -8.44 -1.32
N LYS A 98 -8.22 -9.20 -2.09
CA LYS A 98 -7.53 -10.43 -1.61
C LYS A 98 -6.02 -10.27 -1.48
N ARG A 99 -5.48 -9.12 -1.88
CA ARG A 99 -4.04 -8.87 -1.97
C ARG A 99 -3.76 -7.43 -1.58
N ALA A 100 -2.64 -7.19 -0.92
CA ALA A 100 -2.13 -5.84 -0.68
C ALA A 100 -1.45 -5.32 -1.96
N VAL A 101 -2.23 -5.13 -3.02
CA VAL A 101 -1.78 -4.59 -4.31
C VAL A 101 -2.65 -3.40 -4.66
N VAL A 102 -2.01 -2.28 -4.97
CA VAL A 102 -2.70 -1.05 -5.39
C VAL A 102 -3.30 -1.26 -6.75
N LYS A 103 -4.61 -1.03 -6.84
CA LYS A 103 -5.37 -1.07 -8.09
C LYS A 103 -5.44 0.31 -8.73
N SER A 104 -5.70 1.34 -7.95
CA SER A 104 -5.72 2.73 -8.42
C SER A 104 -5.47 3.71 -7.27
N GLU A 105 -4.97 4.90 -7.61
CA GLU A 105 -4.75 6.01 -6.69
C GLU A 105 -5.29 7.31 -7.28
N GLY A 106 -5.78 8.20 -6.42
CA GLY A 106 -6.28 9.53 -6.81
C GLY A 106 -5.14 10.51 -7.12
N PRO A 107 -5.44 11.64 -7.79
CA PRO A 107 -4.43 12.64 -8.17
C PRO A 107 -3.79 13.36 -6.98
N GLU A 108 -4.51 13.44 -5.86
CA GLU A 108 -4.03 14.05 -4.61
C GLU A 108 -3.06 13.13 -3.84
N CYS A 109 -2.76 11.93 -4.35
CA CYS A 109 -1.93 10.96 -3.65
C CYS A 109 -0.44 11.26 -3.83
N ALA A 110 0.25 11.45 -2.71
CA ALA A 110 1.69 11.39 -2.64
C ALA A 110 2.16 9.94 -2.46
N SER A 111 3.43 9.66 -2.76
CA SER A 111 3.99 8.30 -2.67
C SER A 111 3.82 7.67 -1.28
N HIS A 112 3.93 8.45 -0.21
CA HIS A 112 3.80 7.96 1.16
C HIS A 112 2.37 7.50 1.49
N HIS A 113 1.32 8.10 0.90
CA HIS A 113 -0.05 7.60 1.10
C HIS A 113 -0.21 6.18 0.58
N ARG A 114 0.43 5.86 -0.54
CA ARG A 114 0.43 4.50 -1.10
C ARG A 114 1.12 3.52 -0.16
N ASP A 115 2.29 3.89 0.36
CA ASP A 115 3.07 3.04 1.26
C ASP A 115 2.30 2.79 2.57
N ILE A 116 1.69 3.83 3.15
CA ILE A 116 0.82 3.72 4.32
C ILE A 116 -0.38 2.81 4.03
N ALA A 117 -1.08 3.01 2.91
CA ALA A 117 -2.23 2.18 2.54
C ALA A 117 -1.84 0.70 2.39
N LEU A 118 -0.69 0.40 1.80
CA LEU A 118 -0.17 -0.97 1.66
C LEU A 118 0.15 -1.61 3.03
N LEU A 119 0.71 -0.84 3.97
CA LEU A 119 0.97 -1.32 5.33
C LEU A 119 -0.33 -1.72 6.04
N TYR A 120 -1.38 -0.88 5.96
CA TYR A 120 -2.69 -1.21 6.54
C TYR A 120 -3.35 -2.40 5.83
N ALA A 121 -3.26 -2.46 4.50
CA ALA A 121 -3.86 -3.54 3.72
C ALA A 121 -3.19 -4.91 3.91
N ALA A 122 -1.95 -4.95 4.38
CA ALA A 122 -1.23 -6.18 4.69
C ALA A 122 -1.53 -6.72 6.09
N GLY A 123 -2.09 -5.90 6.99
CA GLY A 123 -2.46 -6.30 8.36
C GLY A 123 -3.92 -6.69 8.56
N ASP A 124 -4.76 -6.45 7.55
CA ASP A 124 -6.19 -6.81 7.45
C ASP A 124 -6.37 -8.25 6.95
#